data_AF-A0A7X5E2H5-F1
#
_entry.id   AF-A0A7X5E2H5-F1
#
_cell.length_a   1.000
_cell.length_b   1.000
_cell.length_c   1.000
_cell.angle_alpha   90.00
_cell.angle_beta   90.00
_cell.angle_gamma   90.00
#
_symmetry.space_group_name_H-M   'P 1'
#
loop_
_entity.id
_entity.type
_entity.pdbx_description
1 polymer ?
#
loop_
_entity_poly.entity_id
_entity_poly.type
_entity_poly.pdbx_seq_one_letter_code
_entity_poly.pdbx_strand_id
1 'polypeptide(L)'
;MKNFVRVCTAVLAVGVLLCIGGAAAGGKLYSSIVDGEIRPFGWWFPRMRGESQEDYDQRTGAGRDGGSVWEPAAPSVYGEPNLPDLADIPSSLPGITELKKLDFQLSAGEYYIVTGDAYGYSCNDADWLTSKVENGVWKLSVAKKWFKFDWDDTRICTITIPEGCTVEKAELSLGAADVEIAAPITAQKLEIETGAADVTFSAPVTVEKADLEVGAGSLSFSLLDASDEIDAEIGAGGLDMVLAGGWEDYSIRAEVAMGSISVNGKDLVAGFAGECSQGSGRRKIRLETGMGSAELYTEQ
;
A
#
# COMPACT_ATOMS: atom_id res chain seq x y z
N MET A 1 21.98 9.14 -14.23
CA MET A 1 21.37 7.88 -14.70
C MET A 1 22.34 6.70 -14.70
N LYS A 2 23.39 6.64 -15.55
CA LYS A 2 24.29 5.44 -15.62
C LYS A 2 24.98 5.04 -14.31
N ASN A 3 25.30 6.01 -13.43
CA ASN A 3 25.95 5.70 -12.15
C ASN A 3 24.96 5.26 -11.07
N PHE A 4 23.70 5.70 -11.14
CA PHE A 4 22.65 5.29 -10.19
C PHE A 4 22.19 3.85 -10.47
N VAL A 5 21.92 3.53 -11.74
CA VAL A 5 21.59 2.15 -12.18
C VAL A 5 22.70 1.16 -11.78
N ARG A 6 23.98 1.54 -11.93
CA ARG A 6 25.11 0.68 -11.52
C ARG A 6 25.17 0.44 -10.01
N VAL A 7 24.78 1.41 -9.19
CA VAL A 7 24.72 1.26 -7.73
C VAL A 7 23.55 0.35 -7.36
N CYS A 8 22.37 0.53 -7.95
CA CYS A 8 21.21 -0.34 -7.71
C CYS A 8 21.49 -1.79 -8.14
N THR A 9 22.11 -2.01 -9.32
CA THR A 9 22.51 -3.35 -9.77
C THR A 9 23.56 -3.99 -8.85
N ALA A 10 24.50 -3.20 -8.31
CA ALA A 10 25.50 -3.71 -7.38
C ALA A 10 24.87 -4.10 -6.02
N VAL A 11 23.92 -3.32 -5.51
CA VAL A 11 23.18 -3.64 -4.28
C VAL A 11 22.33 -4.89 -4.45
N LEU A 12 21.62 -5.03 -5.59
CA LEU A 12 20.87 -6.24 -5.94
C LEU A 12 21.78 -7.46 -6.04
N ALA A 13 22.94 -7.35 -6.68
CA ALA A 13 23.90 -8.45 -6.80
C ALA A 13 24.46 -8.89 -5.43
N VAL A 14 24.72 -7.94 -4.53
CA VAL A 14 25.14 -8.24 -3.15
C VAL A 14 24.01 -8.90 -2.36
N GLY A 15 22.77 -8.43 -2.50
CA GLY A 15 21.59 -9.05 -1.89
C GLY A 15 21.38 -10.50 -2.34
N VAL A 16 21.43 -10.74 -3.65
CA VAL A 16 21.33 -12.10 -4.22
C VAL A 16 22.48 -13.00 -3.74
N LEU A 17 23.72 -12.50 -3.69
CA LEU A 17 24.86 -13.25 -3.16
C LEU A 17 24.72 -13.59 -1.68
N LEU A 18 24.18 -12.68 -0.87
CA LEU A 18 23.88 -12.92 0.55
C LEU A 18 22.75 -13.94 0.72
N CYS A 19 21.70 -13.90 -0.11
CA CYS A 19 20.63 -14.89 -0.11
C CYS A 19 21.13 -16.29 -0.50
N ILE A 20 21.99 -16.39 -1.53
CA ILE A 20 22.62 -17.65 -1.94
C ILE A 20 23.56 -18.17 -0.84
N GLY A 21 24.33 -17.28 -0.20
CA GLY A 21 25.19 -17.63 0.93
C GLY A 21 24.39 -18.13 2.15
N GLY A 22 23.26 -17.48 2.44
CA GLY A 22 22.32 -17.89 3.48
C GLY A 22 21.70 -19.27 3.21
N ALA A 23 21.25 -19.52 1.98
CA ALA A 23 20.71 -20.82 1.58
C ALA A 23 21.76 -21.94 1.63
N ALA A 24 23.01 -21.67 1.21
CA ALA A 24 24.11 -22.63 1.28
C ALA A 24 24.54 -22.94 2.73
N ALA A 25 24.35 -22.00 3.65
CA ALA A 25 24.57 -22.18 5.09
C ALA A 25 23.38 -22.85 5.83
N GLY A 26 22.35 -23.30 5.10
CA GLY A 26 21.16 -23.95 5.66
C GLY A 26 20.08 -22.97 6.16
N GLY A 27 20.20 -21.68 5.85
CA GLY A 27 19.19 -20.67 6.14
C GLY A 27 17.95 -20.87 5.27
N LYS A 28 16.78 -20.92 5.92
CA LYS A 28 15.47 -20.85 5.25
C LYS A 28 15.02 -19.38 5.27
N LEU A 29 14.41 -18.91 4.18
CA LEU A 29 13.82 -17.57 4.12
C LEU A 29 12.51 -17.57 4.94
N TYR A 30 12.45 -16.70 5.94
CA TYR A 30 11.29 -16.50 6.83
C TYR A 30 10.70 -15.13 6.52
N SER A 31 9.38 -15.04 6.35
CA SER A 31 8.73 -13.82 5.87
C SER A 31 7.89 -13.09 6.90
N SER A 32 7.46 -13.73 8.00
CA SER A 32 6.72 -13.04 9.07
C SER A 32 6.47 -13.94 10.29
N ILE A 33 6.14 -13.32 11.43
CA ILE A 33 5.58 -13.97 12.63
C ILE A 33 4.08 -13.67 12.63
N VAL A 34 3.26 -14.72 12.60
CA VAL A 34 1.80 -14.63 12.78
C VAL A 34 1.43 -15.56 13.93
N ASP A 35 0.69 -15.04 14.92
CA ASP A 35 0.28 -15.74 16.14
C ASP A 35 1.42 -16.38 16.95
N GLY A 36 2.60 -15.74 16.97
CA GLY A 36 3.75 -16.18 17.77
C GLY A 36 4.53 -17.37 17.21
N GLU A 37 4.25 -17.83 15.98
CA GLU A 37 5.03 -18.85 15.29
C GLU A 37 5.77 -18.31 14.06
N ILE A 38 7.02 -18.73 13.87
CA ILE A 38 7.84 -18.36 12.71
C ILE A 38 7.46 -19.25 11.51
N ARG A 39 6.97 -18.65 10.41
CA ARG A 39 6.53 -19.41 9.22
C ARG A 39 7.38 -19.14 7.97
N PRO A 40 7.62 -20.16 7.13
CA PRO A 40 8.45 -20.03 5.93
C PRO A 40 7.71 -19.33 4.78
N PHE A 41 8.45 -18.63 3.93
CA PHE A 41 8.04 -17.78 2.79
C PHE A 41 6.97 -18.39 1.83
N GLY A 42 6.78 -19.71 1.80
CA GLY A 42 5.82 -20.39 0.93
C GLY A 42 4.34 -20.32 1.35
N TRP A 43 3.98 -19.47 2.31
CA TRP A 43 2.59 -19.29 2.76
C TRP A 43 1.80 -18.28 1.90
N TRP A 44 2.49 -17.28 1.33
CA TRP A 44 1.88 -16.21 0.53
C TRP A 44 1.60 -16.60 -0.94
N PHE A 45 2.17 -17.72 -1.41
CA PHE A 45 2.08 -18.15 -2.81
C PHE A 45 1.44 -19.54 -2.94
N PRO A 46 0.11 -19.65 -3.13
CA PRO A 46 -0.57 -20.95 -3.26
C PRO A 46 -0.07 -21.77 -4.45
N ARG A 47 0.28 -21.11 -5.57
CA ARG A 47 0.71 -21.78 -6.82
C ARG A 47 2.11 -22.40 -6.78
N MET A 48 2.91 -22.14 -5.75
CA MET A 48 4.21 -22.81 -5.58
C MET A 48 4.12 -24.09 -4.75
N ARG A 49 2.96 -24.36 -4.15
CA ARG A 49 2.64 -25.64 -3.53
C ARG A 49 1.86 -26.41 -4.57
N GLY A 50 2.30 -27.62 -4.91
CA GLY A 50 1.49 -28.54 -5.73
C GLY A 50 0.27 -29.04 -4.94
N GLU A 51 -0.58 -28.11 -4.49
CA GLU A 51 -1.79 -28.36 -3.72
C GLU A 51 -2.86 -28.93 -4.65
N SER A 52 -3.55 -29.96 -4.16
CA SER A 52 -4.68 -30.55 -4.85
C SER A 52 -5.95 -29.74 -4.59
N GLN A 53 -6.91 -29.79 -5.51
CA GLN A 53 -8.19 -29.07 -5.39
C GLN A 53 -8.95 -29.44 -4.09
N GLU A 54 -8.81 -30.67 -3.59
CA GLU A 54 -9.43 -31.12 -2.33
C GLU A 54 -8.83 -30.42 -1.10
N ASP A 55 -7.53 -30.09 -1.12
CA ASP A 55 -6.88 -29.32 -0.05
C ASP A 55 -7.35 -27.86 -0.04
N TYR A 56 -7.65 -27.30 -1.22
CA TYR A 56 -8.21 -25.97 -1.38
C TYR A 56 -9.66 -25.90 -0.83
N ASP A 57 -10.49 -26.90 -1.11
CA ASP A 57 -11.90 -26.95 -0.71
C ASP A 57 -12.04 -27.18 0.81
N GLN A 58 -11.13 -27.93 1.44
CA GLN A 58 -11.08 -28.05 2.90
C GLN A 58 -10.63 -26.75 3.59
N ARG A 59 -9.70 -25.99 2.99
CA ARG A 59 -9.20 -24.72 3.52
C ARG A 59 -10.23 -23.59 3.43
N THR A 60 -11.04 -23.57 2.37
CA THR A 60 -12.03 -22.51 2.11
C THR A 60 -13.43 -22.84 2.62
N GLY A 61 -13.65 -24.05 3.14
CA GLY A 61 -14.95 -24.45 3.68
C GLY A 61 -16.06 -24.55 2.63
N ALA A 62 -15.72 -24.67 1.34
CA ALA A 62 -16.66 -24.64 0.22
C ALA A 62 -17.47 -25.94 0.03
N GLY A 63 -17.69 -26.71 1.09
CA GLY A 63 -18.41 -27.98 1.07
C GLY A 63 -19.48 -28.06 2.15
N ARG A 64 -20.74 -27.81 1.74
CA ARG A 64 -22.03 -27.94 2.47
C ARG A 64 -22.34 -26.73 3.40
N ASP A 65 -23.45 -26.02 3.30
CA ASP A 65 -24.81 -26.36 2.87
C ASP A 65 -25.48 -25.20 2.11
N GLY A 66 -26.42 -25.55 1.22
CA GLY A 66 -27.20 -24.58 0.45
C GLY A 66 -28.10 -23.72 1.34
N GLY A 67 -27.95 -22.40 1.22
CA GLY A 67 -28.87 -21.37 1.70
C GLY A 67 -29.23 -20.43 0.55
N SER A 68 -30.51 -20.09 0.43
CA SER A 68 -31.11 -19.44 -0.74
C SER A 68 -30.68 -17.99 -0.98
N VAL A 69 -30.80 -17.53 -2.23
CA VAL A 69 -30.51 -16.17 -2.76
C VAL A 69 -31.39 -15.05 -2.15
N TRP A 70 -32.13 -15.30 -1.06
CA TRP A 70 -33.10 -14.36 -0.48
C TRP A 70 -32.98 -14.11 1.03
N GLU A 71 -31.87 -14.51 1.67
CA GLU A 71 -31.57 -14.08 3.05
C GLU A 71 -30.32 -13.18 3.07
N PRO A 72 -30.39 -12.01 3.71
CA PRO A 72 -29.23 -11.13 3.82
C PRO A 72 -28.16 -11.84 4.63
N ALA A 73 -26.96 -11.98 4.05
CA ALA A 73 -25.79 -12.42 4.78
C ALA A 73 -25.64 -11.53 6.03
N ALA A 74 -25.47 -12.17 7.18
CA ALA A 74 -25.18 -11.47 8.44
C ALA A 74 -23.97 -10.54 8.23
N PRO A 75 -23.97 -9.32 8.80
CA PRO A 75 -22.86 -8.40 8.67
C PRO A 75 -21.58 -9.11 9.09
N SER A 76 -20.56 -9.01 8.24
CA SER A 76 -19.21 -9.47 8.57
C SER A 76 -18.81 -8.80 9.88
N VAL A 77 -18.45 -9.62 10.86
CA VAL A 77 -17.86 -9.19 12.12
C VAL A 77 -16.39 -8.81 11.82
N TYR A 78 -16.19 -7.79 11.01
CA TYR A 78 -15.07 -6.89 11.21
C TYR A 78 -15.56 -5.96 12.31
N GLY A 79 -15.05 -6.14 13.52
CA GLY A 79 -15.30 -5.17 14.58
C GLY A 79 -14.91 -3.79 14.05
N GLU A 80 -15.71 -2.77 14.38
CA GLU A 80 -15.27 -1.39 14.14
C GLU A 80 -13.84 -1.23 14.67
N PRO A 81 -12.93 -0.63 13.89
CA PRO A 81 -11.58 -0.38 14.38
C PRO A 81 -11.69 0.39 15.69
N ASN A 82 -10.99 -0.07 16.71
CA ASN A 82 -10.94 0.58 18.00
C ASN A 82 -10.04 1.83 17.86
N LEU A 83 -10.56 2.83 17.14
CA LEU A 83 -9.89 4.09 16.90
C LEU A 83 -9.61 4.77 18.25
N PRO A 84 -8.41 5.34 18.45
CA PRO A 84 -8.13 6.10 19.67
C PRO A 84 -9.16 7.22 19.85
N ASP A 85 -9.52 7.48 21.11
CA ASP A 85 -10.49 8.52 21.48
C ASP A 85 -10.03 9.88 20.92
N LEU A 86 -10.81 10.43 19.98
CA LEU A 86 -10.52 11.66 19.24
C LEU A 86 -10.47 12.92 20.15
N ALA A 87 -10.80 12.77 21.44
CA ALA A 87 -10.94 13.85 22.41
C ALA A 87 -9.65 14.63 22.74
N ASP A 88 -8.47 14.06 22.46
CA ASP A 88 -7.17 14.69 22.80
C ASP A 88 -6.39 15.24 21.58
N ILE A 89 -7.04 15.43 20.42
CA ILE A 89 -6.39 16.02 19.25
C ILE A 89 -6.13 17.52 19.51
N PRO A 90 -4.88 18.01 19.47
CA PRO A 90 -4.59 19.43 19.60
C PRO A 90 -5.36 20.20 18.54
N SER A 91 -6.18 21.13 19.03
CA SER A 91 -7.16 21.91 18.28
C SER A 91 -6.51 22.72 17.17
N SER A 92 -6.66 22.24 15.93
CA SER A 92 -6.53 22.97 14.65
C SER A 92 -5.20 23.71 14.40
N LEU A 93 -4.54 23.44 13.28
CA LEU A 93 -3.54 24.36 12.75
C LEU A 93 -4.22 25.71 12.42
N PRO A 94 -3.80 26.85 13.01
CA PRO A 94 -4.51 28.12 12.83
C PRO A 94 -4.42 28.61 11.37
N GLY A 95 -5.58 28.87 10.76
CA GLY A 95 -5.70 29.75 9.59
C GLY A 95 -5.33 29.17 8.22
N ILE A 96 -5.15 27.86 8.09
CA ILE A 96 -4.90 27.23 6.78
C ILE A 96 -6.26 26.93 6.13
N THR A 97 -6.72 27.85 5.29
CA THR A 97 -7.98 27.65 4.57
C THR A 97 -7.82 26.77 3.33
N GLU A 98 -6.63 26.71 2.73
CA GLU A 98 -6.35 25.90 1.53
C GLU A 98 -4.89 25.39 1.56
N LEU A 99 -4.71 24.07 1.58
CA LEU A 99 -3.41 23.44 1.34
C LEU A 99 -3.23 23.18 -0.15
N LYS A 100 -2.00 23.35 -0.63
CA LYS A 100 -1.58 22.94 -1.96
C LYS A 100 -1.01 21.54 -1.95
N LYS A 101 -0.29 21.17 -0.88
CA LYS A 101 0.43 19.90 -0.81
C LYS A 101 0.38 19.28 0.59
N LEU A 102 0.15 17.97 0.62
CA LEU A 102 0.49 17.11 1.75
C LEU A 102 1.85 16.46 1.47
N ASP A 103 2.81 16.59 2.39
CA ASP A 103 4.19 16.07 2.28
C ASP A 103 4.51 15.27 3.54
N PHE A 104 4.14 13.99 3.56
CA PHE A 104 4.28 13.14 4.73
C PHE A 104 5.43 12.16 4.55
N GLN A 105 6.43 12.28 5.41
CA GLN A 105 7.63 11.45 5.44
C GLN A 105 7.63 10.67 6.76
N LEU A 106 6.98 9.50 6.71
CA LEU A 106 6.70 8.68 7.88
C LEU A 106 7.65 7.48 7.86
N SER A 107 8.47 7.35 8.91
CA SER A 107 9.36 6.19 9.08
C SER A 107 8.63 5.08 9.85
N ALA A 108 9.36 4.16 10.49
CA ALA A 108 8.74 3.14 11.33
C ALA A 108 7.78 3.69 12.40
N GLY A 109 6.63 3.02 12.53
CA GLY A 109 5.51 3.36 13.41
C GLY A 109 4.15 2.95 12.81
N GLU A 110 3.11 3.14 13.60
CA GLU A 110 1.70 2.98 13.24
C GLU A 110 1.06 4.36 13.02
N TYR A 111 0.36 4.55 11.91
CA TYR A 111 -0.23 5.84 11.54
C TYR A 111 -1.67 5.68 11.09
N TYR A 112 -2.54 6.56 11.60
CA TYR A 112 -3.96 6.62 11.24
C TYR A 112 -4.25 7.98 10.64
N ILE A 113 -4.58 8.05 9.36
CA ILE A 113 -5.01 9.29 8.70
C ILE A 113 -6.53 9.28 8.60
N VAL A 114 -7.19 10.14 9.38
CA VAL A 114 -8.63 10.13 9.59
C VAL A 114 -9.27 11.49 9.26
N THR A 115 -10.55 11.48 8.91
CA THR A 115 -11.33 12.71 8.76
C THR A 115 -11.57 13.36 10.13
N GLY A 116 -11.50 14.68 10.20
CA GLY A 116 -11.98 15.44 11.36
C GLY A 116 -12.24 16.90 11.02
N ASP A 117 -12.29 17.77 12.02
CA ASP A 117 -12.74 19.16 11.82
C ASP A 117 -11.65 20.09 11.27
N ALA A 118 -10.39 19.71 11.42
CA ALA A 118 -9.24 20.54 11.03
C ALA A 118 -8.00 19.69 10.75
N TYR A 119 -7.03 20.29 10.05
CA TYR A 119 -5.69 19.72 9.94
C TYR A 119 -5.04 19.64 11.33
N GLY A 120 -4.54 18.47 11.69
CA GLY A 120 -3.93 18.23 12.99
C GLY A 120 -3.24 16.88 13.08
N TYR A 121 -2.56 16.65 14.19
CA TYR A 121 -2.01 15.33 14.52
C TYR A 121 -1.92 15.15 16.03
N SER A 122 -2.05 13.92 16.49
CA SER A 122 -1.87 13.49 17.88
C SER A 122 -1.03 12.22 17.87
N CYS A 123 0.16 12.27 18.47
CA CYS A 123 1.04 11.12 18.58
C CYS A 123 1.40 10.87 20.04
N ASN A 124 1.70 9.62 20.39
CA ASN A 124 2.36 9.34 21.66
C ASN A 124 3.78 9.91 21.67
N ASP A 125 4.22 10.48 22.80
CA ASP A 125 5.58 11.00 22.99
C ASP A 125 6.09 11.85 21.81
N ALA A 126 5.29 12.82 21.36
CA ALA A 126 5.38 13.54 20.07
C ALA A 126 6.72 14.23 19.69
N ASP A 127 7.77 14.12 20.50
CA ASP A 127 9.13 14.63 20.25
C ASP A 127 9.81 14.02 19.00
N TRP A 128 9.25 12.92 18.46
CA TRP A 128 9.77 12.24 17.27
C TRP A 128 9.17 12.74 15.96
N LEU A 129 8.01 13.42 15.97
CA LEU A 129 7.36 13.92 14.76
C LEU A 129 7.49 15.45 14.66
N THR A 130 7.96 15.93 13.51
CA THR A 130 7.97 17.36 13.18
C THR A 130 6.84 17.69 12.23
N SER A 131 6.04 18.69 12.57
CA SER A 131 4.99 19.26 11.72
C SER A 131 5.33 20.70 11.35
N LYS A 132 5.26 21.03 10.06
CA LYS A 132 5.50 22.38 9.54
C LYS A 132 4.52 22.71 8.44
N VAL A 133 4.03 23.94 8.43
CA VAL A 133 3.26 24.47 7.32
C VAL A 133 3.93 25.71 6.78
N GLU A 134 4.36 25.64 5.52
CA GLU A 134 5.02 26.75 4.83
C GLU A 134 4.53 26.78 3.38
N ASN A 135 4.13 27.96 2.89
CA ASN A 135 3.69 28.19 1.50
C ASN A 135 2.57 27.24 1.01
N GLY A 136 1.64 26.86 1.89
CA GLY A 136 0.55 25.93 1.58
C GLY A 136 0.97 24.45 1.50
N VAL A 137 2.19 24.12 1.93
CA VAL A 137 2.64 22.73 2.06
C VAL A 137 2.59 22.35 3.52
N TRP A 138 1.82 21.31 3.86
CA TRP A 138 1.86 20.70 5.17
C TRP A 138 2.83 19.52 5.16
N LYS A 139 3.96 19.71 5.84
CA LYS A 139 5.01 18.71 5.96
C LYS A 139 4.96 18.04 7.32
N LEU A 140 4.82 16.72 7.32
CA LEU A 140 5.04 15.85 8.48
C LEU A 140 6.31 15.04 8.24
N SER A 141 7.23 15.03 9.19
CA SER A 141 8.47 14.26 9.05
C SER A 141 8.97 13.72 10.38
N VAL A 142 9.35 12.45 10.41
CA VAL A 142 9.98 11.86 11.59
C VAL A 142 11.42 12.37 11.74
N ALA A 143 11.78 12.84 12.94
CA ALA A 143 13.10 13.35 13.25
C ALA A 143 14.17 12.25 13.09
N LYS A 144 15.18 12.50 12.26
CA LYS A 144 16.32 11.59 12.07
C LYS A 144 17.19 11.54 13.34
N LYS A 145 16.88 10.66 14.29
CA LYS A 145 17.83 10.33 15.38
C LYS A 145 18.90 9.39 14.83
N TRP A 146 19.96 9.99 14.29
CA TRP A 146 21.17 9.37 13.71
C TRP A 146 21.99 8.40 14.59
N PHE A 147 21.61 8.13 15.85
CA PHE A 147 22.46 7.36 16.78
C PHE A 147 21.79 6.30 17.65
N LYS A 148 20.55 5.89 17.37
CA LYS A 148 19.97 4.71 18.03
C LYS A 148 19.18 3.89 17.02
N PHE A 149 19.60 2.63 16.85
CA PHE A 149 18.76 1.53 16.37
C PHE A 149 17.67 1.27 17.44
N ASP A 150 16.80 2.26 17.69
CA ASP A 150 15.55 2.04 18.42
C ASP A 150 14.48 1.87 17.35
N TRP A 151 14.20 0.62 17.02
CA TRP A 151 12.89 0.21 16.50
C TRP A 151 11.93 0.37 17.67
N ASP A 152 11.46 1.60 17.87
CA ASP A 152 10.43 1.84 18.85
C ASP A 152 9.10 1.60 18.16
N ASP A 153 8.67 0.34 18.17
CA ASP A 153 7.41 -0.14 17.62
C ASP A 153 6.20 0.50 18.34
N THR A 154 6.43 1.33 19.36
CA THR A 154 5.38 2.04 20.08
C THR A 154 4.98 3.36 19.43
N ARG A 155 5.63 3.82 18.35
CA ARG A 155 5.25 5.08 17.70
C ARG A 155 3.89 4.96 17.05
N ILE A 156 2.89 5.62 17.62
CA ILE A 156 1.52 5.66 17.13
C ILE A 156 1.16 7.12 16.89
N CYS A 157 0.64 7.44 15.71
CA CYS A 157 0.16 8.79 15.44
C CYS A 157 -1.14 8.81 14.63
N THR A 158 -2.12 9.55 15.15
CA THR A 158 -3.33 9.91 14.42
C THR A 158 -3.14 11.27 13.75
N ILE A 159 -3.33 11.34 12.44
CA ILE A 159 -3.27 12.54 11.62
C ILE A 159 -4.69 12.85 11.17
N THR A 160 -5.14 14.07 11.40
CA THR A 160 -6.49 14.51 11.05
C THR A 160 -6.44 15.41 9.82
N ILE A 161 -7.29 15.11 8.85
CA ILE A 161 -7.51 15.89 7.63
C ILE A 161 -8.98 16.34 7.61
N PRO A 162 -9.29 17.61 7.30
CA PRO A 162 -10.66 18.07 7.18
C PRO A 162 -11.40 17.39 6.03
N GLU A 163 -12.71 17.21 6.21
CA GLU A 163 -13.58 16.70 5.15
C GLU A 163 -13.49 17.58 3.89
N GLY A 164 -13.51 16.95 2.72
CA GLY A 164 -13.41 17.66 1.43
C GLY A 164 -12.01 18.22 1.12
N CYS A 165 -10.97 17.78 1.84
CA CYS A 165 -9.60 18.15 1.55
C CYS A 165 -9.23 17.88 0.08
N THR A 166 -8.97 18.96 -0.63
CA THR A 166 -8.54 18.96 -2.03
C THR A 166 -7.20 19.66 -2.13
N VAL A 167 -6.20 19.00 -2.70
CA VAL A 167 -4.83 19.53 -2.83
C VAL A 167 -4.32 19.40 -4.25
N GLU A 168 -3.29 20.16 -4.63
CA GLU A 168 -2.62 19.95 -5.92
C GLU A 168 -1.84 18.61 -5.90
N LYS A 169 -1.17 18.32 -4.78
CA LYS A 169 -0.36 17.10 -4.63
C LYS A 169 -0.48 16.46 -3.24
N ALA A 170 -0.66 15.15 -3.18
CA ALA A 170 -0.47 14.36 -1.97
C ALA A 170 0.78 13.49 -2.16
N GLU A 171 1.77 13.62 -1.26
CA GLU A 171 3.03 12.88 -1.32
C GLU A 171 3.27 12.15 0.01
N LEU A 172 3.32 10.82 -0.04
CA LEU A 172 3.49 9.94 1.10
C LEU A 172 4.75 9.08 0.91
N SER A 173 5.81 9.36 1.65
CA SER A 173 7.01 8.53 1.71
C SER A 173 7.00 7.73 3.01
N LEU A 174 6.80 6.43 2.90
CA LEU A 174 6.46 5.52 3.98
C LEU A 174 7.54 4.45 4.12
N GLY A 175 8.26 4.45 5.24
CA GLY A 175 9.40 3.58 5.48
C GLY A 175 9.02 2.12 5.77
N ALA A 176 9.08 1.73 7.05
CA ALA A 176 8.68 0.41 7.54
C ALA A 176 7.55 0.60 8.55
N ALA A 177 6.38 1.00 8.04
CA ALA A 177 5.27 1.53 8.83
C ALA A 177 3.98 0.77 8.53
N ASP A 178 3.06 0.75 9.49
CA ASP A 178 1.68 0.36 9.27
C ASP A 178 0.83 1.62 9.16
N VAL A 179 0.15 1.83 8.03
CA VAL A 179 -0.57 3.07 7.75
C VAL A 179 -1.99 2.78 7.29
N GLU A 180 -2.97 3.23 8.05
CA GLU A 180 -4.38 3.24 7.67
C GLU A 180 -4.83 4.64 7.28
N ILE A 181 -5.46 4.78 6.12
CA ILE A 181 -5.96 6.03 5.58
C ILE A 181 -7.47 5.89 5.40
N ALA A 182 -8.19 6.37 6.41
CA ALA A 182 -9.65 6.39 6.47
C ALA A 182 -10.24 7.77 6.14
N ALA A 183 -9.40 8.74 5.77
CA ALA A 183 -9.82 10.03 5.21
C ALA A 183 -9.87 9.96 3.67
N PRO A 184 -10.95 10.44 3.02
CA PRO A 184 -10.97 10.56 1.57
C PRO A 184 -9.95 11.62 1.11
N ILE A 185 -9.26 11.34 0.01
CA ILE A 185 -8.24 12.24 -0.54
C ILE A 185 -8.62 12.61 -1.97
N THR A 186 -8.70 13.91 -2.24
CA THR A 186 -8.81 14.45 -3.60
C THR A 186 -7.55 15.23 -3.95
N ALA A 187 -6.87 14.88 -5.04
CA ALA A 187 -5.68 15.60 -5.48
C ALA A 187 -5.53 15.64 -7.01
N GLN A 188 -4.74 16.56 -7.56
CA GLN A 188 -4.36 16.41 -8.98
C GLN A 188 -3.37 15.25 -9.13
N LYS A 189 -2.36 15.21 -8.27
CA LYS A 189 -1.34 14.16 -8.26
C LYS A 189 -1.22 13.48 -6.89
N LEU A 190 -1.22 12.16 -6.89
CA LEU A 190 -0.82 11.34 -5.76
C LEU A 190 0.55 10.71 -6.05
N GLU A 191 1.47 10.81 -5.11
CA GLU A 191 2.75 10.10 -5.12
C GLU A 191 2.88 9.31 -3.82
N ILE A 192 3.11 8.01 -3.92
CA ILE A 192 3.35 7.14 -2.78
C ILE A 192 4.63 6.36 -3.02
N GLU A 193 5.54 6.39 -2.06
CA GLU A 193 6.73 5.54 -2.02
C GLU A 193 6.69 4.73 -0.73
N THR A 194 6.61 3.41 -0.84
CA THR A 194 6.65 2.50 0.31
C THR A 194 7.94 1.69 0.31
N GLY A 195 8.62 1.64 1.45
CA GLY A 195 9.80 0.79 1.65
C GLY A 195 9.39 -0.64 1.97
N ALA A 196 9.13 -0.89 3.24
CA ALA A 196 8.58 -2.13 3.78
C ALA A 196 7.30 -1.84 4.58
N ALA A 197 6.56 -0.80 4.18
CA ALA A 197 5.36 -0.35 4.84
C ALA A 197 4.12 -1.06 4.28
N ASP A 198 3.16 -1.35 5.16
CA ASP A 198 1.84 -1.84 4.81
C ASP A 198 0.85 -0.68 4.89
N VAL A 199 0.22 -0.36 3.76
CA VAL A 199 -0.58 0.86 3.58
C VAL A 199 -1.96 0.50 3.06
N THR A 200 -2.99 0.94 3.76
CA THR A 200 -4.38 0.68 3.40
C THR A 200 -5.18 1.97 3.31
N PHE A 201 -5.73 2.24 2.13
CA PHE A 201 -6.72 3.30 1.92
C PHE A 201 -8.12 2.71 2.04
N SER A 202 -8.70 2.81 3.25
CA SER A 202 -10.07 2.38 3.56
C SER A 202 -11.13 3.35 3.05
N ALA A 203 -10.74 4.57 2.70
CA ALA A 203 -11.60 5.59 2.09
C ALA A 203 -11.25 5.83 0.61
N PRO A 204 -12.20 6.32 -0.20
CA PRO A 204 -11.96 6.60 -1.61
C PRO A 204 -10.88 7.65 -1.86
N VAL A 205 -10.13 7.45 -2.95
CA VAL A 205 -9.12 8.37 -3.45
C VAL A 205 -9.48 8.81 -4.87
N THR A 206 -9.54 10.11 -5.11
CA THR A 206 -9.85 10.70 -6.43
C THR A 206 -8.69 11.56 -6.92
N VAL A 207 -8.13 11.21 -8.08
CA VAL A 207 -6.96 11.89 -8.63
C VAL A 207 -6.98 12.07 -10.15
N GLU A 208 -6.13 12.95 -10.68
CA GLU A 208 -5.81 12.93 -12.12
C GLU A 208 -4.74 11.89 -12.41
N LYS A 209 -3.65 11.90 -11.63
CA LYS A 209 -2.51 10.98 -11.78
C LYS A 209 -2.10 10.36 -10.45
N ALA A 210 -1.74 9.09 -10.48
CA ALA A 210 -1.14 8.37 -9.36
C ALA A 210 0.21 7.76 -9.78
N ASP A 211 1.28 8.10 -9.07
CA ASP A 211 2.57 7.44 -9.18
C ASP A 211 2.82 6.65 -7.89
N LEU A 212 2.98 5.32 -8.02
CA LEU A 212 2.98 4.38 -6.89
C LEU A 212 4.25 3.53 -6.92
N GLU A 213 5.14 3.70 -5.96
CA GLU A 213 6.34 2.89 -5.80
C GLU A 213 6.19 2.02 -4.55
N VAL A 214 6.18 0.69 -4.74
CA VAL A 214 6.01 -0.28 -3.65
C VAL A 214 7.25 -1.14 -3.55
N GLY A 215 8.00 -1.02 -2.45
CA GLY A 215 9.22 -1.80 -2.22
C GLY A 215 8.92 -3.27 -1.90
N ALA A 216 8.95 -3.62 -0.62
CA ALA A 216 8.74 -4.96 -0.08
C ALA A 216 7.45 -5.10 0.75
N GLY A 217 6.78 -3.98 1.05
CA GLY A 217 5.51 -3.98 1.80
C GLY A 217 4.29 -4.11 0.88
N SER A 218 3.14 -3.68 1.37
CA SER A 218 1.89 -3.71 0.61
C SER A 218 1.22 -2.33 0.52
N LEU A 219 0.50 -2.11 -0.58
CA LEU A 219 -0.32 -0.94 -0.80
C LEU A 219 -1.70 -1.37 -1.29
N SER A 220 -2.76 -0.97 -0.59
CA SER A 220 -4.12 -1.31 -0.96
C SER A 220 -5.05 -0.09 -1.06
N PHE A 221 -5.90 -0.07 -2.08
CA PHE A 221 -6.95 0.92 -2.27
C PHE A 221 -8.33 0.27 -2.30
N SER A 222 -9.20 0.67 -1.38
CA SER A 222 -10.63 0.30 -1.39
C SER A 222 -11.38 0.88 -2.59
N LEU A 223 -10.98 2.06 -3.06
CA LEU A 223 -11.42 2.67 -4.32
C LEU A 223 -10.43 3.76 -4.77
N LEU A 224 -9.91 3.64 -5.99
CA LEU A 224 -9.07 4.63 -6.65
C LEU A 224 -9.73 5.08 -7.96
N ASP A 225 -10.12 6.35 -8.03
CA ASP A 225 -10.61 7.01 -9.24
C ASP A 225 -9.51 7.91 -9.81
N ALA A 226 -8.61 7.32 -10.60
CA ALA A 226 -7.63 8.06 -11.38
C ALA A 226 -8.17 8.34 -12.79
N SER A 227 -8.34 9.63 -13.09
CA SER A 227 -9.01 10.06 -14.33
C SER A 227 -8.12 10.12 -15.57
N ASP A 228 -6.79 10.15 -15.43
CA ASP A 228 -5.83 10.11 -16.55
C ASP A 228 -4.89 8.90 -16.50
N GLU A 229 -3.99 8.83 -15.51
CA GLU A 229 -2.89 7.85 -15.52
C GLU A 229 -2.56 7.30 -14.12
N ILE A 230 -2.34 5.99 -14.05
CA ILE A 230 -1.72 5.31 -12.92
C ILE A 230 -0.40 4.72 -13.42
N ASP A 231 0.71 5.07 -12.78
CA ASP A 231 2.02 4.47 -13.00
C ASP A 231 2.45 3.79 -11.70
N ALA A 232 2.67 2.48 -11.72
CA ALA A 232 3.04 1.73 -10.53
C ALA A 232 4.23 0.80 -10.75
N GLU A 233 5.24 0.94 -9.89
CA GLU A 233 6.41 0.09 -9.84
C GLU A 233 6.39 -0.72 -8.53
N ILE A 234 6.31 -2.04 -8.62
CA ILE A 234 6.26 -2.96 -7.49
C ILE A 234 7.55 -3.77 -7.46
N GLY A 235 8.36 -3.62 -6.42
CA GLY A 235 9.56 -4.39 -6.16
C GLY A 235 9.23 -5.85 -5.84
N ALA A 236 9.24 -6.20 -4.57
CA ALA A 236 8.92 -7.54 -4.07
C ALA A 236 7.58 -7.59 -3.32
N GLY A 237 6.93 -6.44 -3.15
CA GLY A 237 5.69 -6.27 -2.41
C GLY A 237 4.42 -6.62 -3.17
N GLY A 238 3.30 -6.08 -2.68
CA GLY A 238 1.96 -6.26 -3.25
C GLY A 238 1.24 -4.94 -3.49
N LEU A 239 0.46 -4.88 -4.57
CA LEU A 239 -0.44 -3.77 -4.86
C LEU A 239 -1.84 -4.30 -5.15
N ASP A 240 -2.81 -3.90 -4.34
CA ASP A 240 -4.22 -4.25 -4.53
C ASP A 240 -5.02 -2.96 -4.75
N MET A 241 -5.83 -2.91 -5.81
CA MET A 241 -6.69 -1.74 -6.00
C MET A 241 -8.03 -2.08 -6.62
N VAL A 242 -9.07 -1.49 -6.05
CA VAL A 242 -10.36 -1.34 -6.73
C VAL A 242 -10.34 -0.03 -7.49
N LEU A 243 -10.66 -0.08 -8.77
CA LEU A 243 -10.67 1.03 -9.70
C LEU A 243 -12.10 1.48 -9.99
N ALA A 244 -12.33 2.78 -9.98
CA ALA A 244 -13.63 3.35 -10.37
C ALA A 244 -13.88 3.18 -11.88
N GLY A 245 -15.06 2.74 -12.27
CA GLY A 245 -15.40 2.47 -13.67
C GLY A 245 -15.05 1.06 -14.16
N GLY A 246 -15.47 0.77 -15.39
CA GLY A 246 -15.41 -0.55 -15.98
C GLY A 246 -14.10 -0.84 -16.71
N TRP A 247 -13.87 -2.11 -17.05
CA TRP A 247 -12.68 -2.54 -17.82
C TRP A 247 -12.48 -1.75 -19.12
N GLU A 248 -13.57 -1.38 -19.79
CA GLU A 248 -13.57 -0.60 -21.02
C GLU A 248 -13.05 0.84 -20.86
N ASP A 249 -13.01 1.37 -19.64
CA ASP A 249 -12.47 2.70 -19.35
C ASP A 249 -10.94 2.73 -19.35
N TYR A 250 -10.31 1.55 -19.30
CA TYR A 250 -8.87 1.39 -19.12
C TYR A 250 -8.10 0.88 -20.35
N SER A 251 -6.86 1.34 -20.45
CA SER A 251 -5.80 0.73 -21.25
C SER A 251 -4.61 0.44 -20.35
N ILE A 252 -4.18 -0.83 -20.30
CA ILE A 252 -3.19 -1.33 -19.34
C ILE A 252 -1.96 -1.82 -20.10
N ARG A 253 -0.79 -1.38 -19.64
CA ARG A 253 0.51 -1.97 -19.97
C ARG A 253 1.08 -2.60 -18.71
N ALA A 254 1.46 -3.85 -18.80
CA ALA A 254 1.85 -4.67 -17.67
C ALA A 254 3.15 -5.40 -17.99
N GLU A 255 4.17 -5.22 -17.16
CA GLU A 255 5.46 -5.88 -17.25
C GLU A 255 5.77 -6.60 -15.93
N VAL A 256 6.30 -7.82 -16.02
CA VAL A 256 6.73 -8.59 -14.86
C VAL A 256 8.11 -9.18 -15.12
N ALA A 257 9.07 -8.95 -14.23
CA ALA A 257 10.34 -9.66 -14.25
C ALA A 257 10.17 -11.08 -13.65
N MET A 258 9.51 -11.17 -12.50
CA MET A 258 9.09 -12.39 -11.82
C MET A 258 7.83 -12.07 -11.01
N GLY A 259 6.69 -12.71 -11.26
CA GLY A 259 5.47 -12.41 -10.49
C GLY A 259 4.20 -12.50 -11.30
N SER A 260 3.19 -11.72 -10.92
CA SER A 260 1.90 -11.70 -11.61
C SER A 260 1.18 -10.36 -11.48
N ILE A 261 0.53 -9.97 -12.58
CA ILE A 261 -0.48 -8.92 -12.59
C ILE A 261 -1.80 -9.57 -12.99
N SER A 262 -2.83 -9.42 -12.16
CA SER A 262 -4.18 -9.91 -12.42
C SER A 262 -5.19 -8.76 -12.50
N VAL A 263 -6.25 -8.98 -13.28
CA VAL A 263 -7.40 -8.08 -13.35
C VAL A 263 -8.68 -8.89 -13.20
N ASN A 264 -9.54 -8.51 -12.25
CA ASN A 264 -10.80 -9.19 -11.94
C ASN A 264 -10.63 -10.71 -11.74
N GLY A 265 -9.59 -11.09 -10.98
CA GLY A 265 -9.25 -12.47 -10.67
C GLY A 265 -8.70 -13.30 -11.85
N LYS A 266 -8.34 -12.66 -12.97
CA LYS A 266 -7.72 -13.31 -14.14
C LYS A 266 -6.32 -12.77 -14.37
N ASP A 267 -5.36 -13.67 -14.57
CA ASP A 267 -3.99 -13.28 -14.89
C ASP A 267 -3.95 -12.51 -16.21
N LEU A 268 -3.42 -11.29 -16.17
CA LEU A 268 -3.12 -10.48 -17.34
C LEU A 268 -1.74 -10.83 -17.90
N VAL A 269 -0.77 -10.96 -17.00
CA VAL A 269 0.60 -11.42 -17.28
C VAL A 269 1.19 -12.04 -16.01
N ALA A 270 1.92 -13.14 -16.14
CA ALA A 270 2.57 -13.80 -15.00
C ALA A 270 3.79 -14.61 -15.45
N GLY A 271 4.62 -15.02 -14.48
CA GLY A 271 5.79 -15.84 -14.71
C GLY A 271 7.08 -15.03 -14.71
N PHE A 272 7.97 -15.29 -15.68
CA PHE A 272 9.28 -14.66 -15.77
C PHE A 272 9.40 -13.84 -17.06
N ALA A 273 9.85 -12.59 -16.96
CA ALA A 273 10.06 -11.67 -18.08
C ALA A 273 8.85 -11.59 -19.03
N GLY A 274 7.66 -11.35 -18.46
CA GLY A 274 6.41 -11.22 -19.19
C GLY A 274 6.06 -9.76 -19.46
N GLU A 275 5.43 -9.50 -20.61
CA GLU A 275 4.85 -8.21 -20.94
C GLU A 275 3.47 -8.44 -21.57
N CYS A 276 2.52 -7.56 -21.27
CA CYS A 276 1.19 -7.55 -21.85
C CYS A 276 0.70 -6.11 -22.04
N SER A 277 -0.11 -5.89 -23.07
CA SER A 277 -0.86 -4.66 -23.27
C SER A 277 -2.28 -5.01 -23.64
N GLN A 278 -3.27 -4.49 -22.91
CA GLN A 278 -4.68 -4.80 -23.09
C GLN A 278 -5.56 -3.56 -22.88
N GLY A 279 -6.80 -3.63 -23.35
CA GLY A 279 -7.77 -2.54 -23.22
C GLY A 279 -7.59 -1.43 -24.26
N SER A 280 -8.59 -0.56 -24.33
CA SER A 280 -8.63 0.56 -25.29
C SER A 280 -9.25 1.83 -24.70
N GLY A 281 -9.45 1.84 -23.38
CA GLY A 281 -10.04 2.97 -22.68
C GLY A 281 -9.09 4.16 -22.59
N ARG A 282 -9.63 5.28 -22.11
CA ARG A 282 -8.89 6.56 -22.04
C ARG A 282 -7.96 6.62 -20.83
N ARG A 283 -8.35 5.99 -19.73
CA ARG A 283 -7.56 5.94 -18.49
C ARG A 283 -6.41 4.96 -18.70
N LYS A 284 -5.18 5.38 -18.40
CA LYS A 284 -3.98 4.57 -18.64
C LYS A 284 -3.47 3.99 -17.34
N ILE A 285 -3.07 2.73 -17.39
CA ILE A 285 -2.38 2.07 -16.28
C ILE A 285 -1.08 1.49 -16.80
N ARG A 286 0.02 1.79 -16.14
CA ARG A 286 1.31 1.11 -16.30
C ARG A 286 1.64 0.41 -15.00
N LEU A 287 1.95 -0.87 -15.10
CA LEU A 287 2.32 -1.71 -13.98
C LEU A 287 3.62 -2.42 -14.32
N GLU A 288 4.64 -2.23 -13.49
CA GLU A 288 5.89 -2.96 -13.57
C GLU A 288 6.10 -3.71 -12.26
N THR A 289 6.26 -5.05 -12.30
CA THR A 289 6.59 -5.85 -11.12
C THR A 289 7.96 -6.50 -11.23
N GLY A 290 8.75 -6.42 -10.17
CA GLY A 290 10.05 -7.07 -10.05
C GLY A 290 9.91 -8.53 -9.66
N MET A 291 9.54 -8.79 -8.40
CA MET A 291 9.26 -10.10 -7.79
C MET A 291 7.86 -10.16 -7.17
N GLY A 292 7.14 -9.04 -7.14
CA GLY A 292 5.87 -8.86 -6.47
C GLY A 292 4.65 -9.15 -7.36
N SER A 293 3.49 -8.78 -6.85
CA SER A 293 2.22 -8.94 -7.55
C SER A 293 1.37 -7.67 -7.51
N ALA A 294 0.55 -7.47 -8.54
CA ALA A 294 -0.51 -6.48 -8.52
C ALA A 294 -1.85 -7.13 -8.87
N GLU A 295 -2.90 -6.81 -8.13
CA GLU A 295 -4.27 -7.23 -8.41
C GLU A 295 -5.19 -6.02 -8.55
N LEU A 296 -5.83 -5.94 -9.71
CA LEU A 296 -6.77 -4.88 -10.05
C LEU A 296 -8.20 -5.43 -10.06
N TYR A 297 -9.12 -4.70 -9.45
CA TYR A 297 -10.56 -4.94 -9.60
C TYR A 297 -11.18 -3.71 -10.24
N THR A 298 -11.96 -3.90 -11.30
CA THR A 298 -12.77 -2.82 -11.89
C THR A 298 -14.22 -3.00 -11.46
N GLU A 299 -14.99 -1.92 -11.46
CA GLU A 299 -16.44 -2.02 -11.32
C GLU A 299 -17.05 -2.74 -12.55
N GLN A 300 -18.28 -3.27 -12.38
CA GLN A 300 -19.03 -3.99 -13.43
C GLN A 300 -19.90 -3.08 -14.28
#